data_AF-A0A7S4MIU3-F1
#
_entry.id   AF-A0A7S4MIU3-F1
#
_cell.length_a   1.000
_cell.length_b   1.000
_cell.length_c   1.000
_cell.angle_alpha   90.00
_cell.angle_beta   90.00
_cell.angle_gamma   90.00
#
_symmetry.space_group_name_H-M   'P 1'
#
loop_
_entity.id
_entity.type
_entity.pdbx_description
1 polymer ?
#
loop_
_entity_poly.entity_id
_entity_poly.type
_entity_poly.pdbx_seq_one_letter_code
_entity_poly.pdbx_strand_id
1 'polypeptide(L)'
;GGFDEERKRMSGCITGKDGESWRLPLPHDDPLQPLYRGPPLPVRALEAAGISPDDDGTYLNADPDAMSRACRHMAGWKLSSNGPAVAKFAARGGSDGARNPRKGFGAQLADPYAEPDRKALPHVDAALRVVCAALTEGESETDAVHVGGLRSDDVRSAVPSEMRRDVAASLAYLRDRVGVPRDMPLAAARQLRAHLSWAIDALMN
;
A
#
# COMPACT_ATOMS: atom_id res chain seq x y z
N GLY A 1 -28.49 15.81 7.63
CA GLY A 1 -29.18 14.49 7.66
C GLY A 1 -28.31 13.52 8.42
N GLY A 2 -28.86 12.50 9.08
CA GLY A 2 -28.13 11.65 10.05
C GLY A 2 -26.90 10.87 9.53
N PHE A 3 -26.54 10.98 8.25
CA PHE A 3 -25.42 10.29 7.62
C PHE A 3 -24.14 11.13 7.50
N ASP A 4 -24.15 12.40 7.90
CA ASP A 4 -22.98 13.26 7.72
C ASP A 4 -21.79 12.83 8.59
N GLU A 5 -22.03 12.36 9.81
CA GLU A 5 -20.99 11.85 10.71
C GLU A 5 -20.43 10.50 10.23
N GLU A 6 -21.29 9.58 9.79
CA GLU A 6 -20.85 8.30 9.23
C GLU A 6 -20.04 8.47 7.94
N ARG A 7 -20.45 9.40 7.07
CA ARG A 7 -19.71 9.74 5.85
C ARG A 7 -18.33 10.31 6.18
N LYS A 8 -18.23 11.22 7.15
CA LYS A 8 -16.94 11.76 7.59
C LYS A 8 -16.03 10.67 8.14
N ARG A 9 -16.56 9.79 8.99
CA ARG A 9 -15.83 8.63 9.53
C ARG A 9 -15.29 7.75 8.40
N MET A 10 -16.16 7.29 7.50
CA MET A 10 -15.76 6.42 6.38
C MET A 10 -14.76 7.10 5.45
N SER A 11 -14.93 8.39 5.18
CA SER A 11 -13.96 9.18 4.39
C SER A 11 -12.58 9.25 5.07
N GLY A 12 -12.56 9.44 6.40
CA GLY A 12 -11.34 9.40 7.20
C GLY A 12 -10.64 8.05 7.08
N CYS A 13 -11.38 6.96 7.24
CA CYS A 13 -10.87 5.59 7.09
C CYS A 13 -10.34 5.34 5.66
N ILE A 14 -11.09 5.73 4.61
CA ILE A 14 -10.69 5.57 3.19
C ILE A 14 -9.44 6.38 2.85
N THR A 15 -9.22 7.52 3.51
CA THR A 15 -8.07 8.41 3.23
C THR A 15 -6.91 8.23 4.20
N GLY A 16 -7.05 7.36 5.21
CA GLY A 16 -6.08 7.19 6.29
C GLY A 16 -5.92 8.42 7.19
N LYS A 17 -6.87 9.37 7.14
CA LYS A 17 -6.88 10.58 7.96
C LYS A 17 -7.47 10.35 9.35
N ASP A 18 -8.04 9.18 9.60
CA ASP A 18 -8.45 8.74 10.92
C ASP A 18 -7.26 8.36 11.82
N GLY A 19 -6.07 8.20 11.24
CA GLY A 19 -4.85 7.87 11.96
C GLY A 19 -4.73 6.40 12.38
N GLU A 20 -5.72 5.56 12.06
CA GLU A 20 -5.78 4.16 12.52
C GLU A 20 -5.89 3.17 11.35
N SER A 21 -6.75 3.43 10.35
CA SER A 21 -7.11 2.45 9.30
C SER A 21 -5.94 2.00 8.39
N TRP A 22 -4.79 2.65 8.50
CA TRP A 22 -3.61 2.48 7.66
C TRP A 22 -2.33 2.26 8.48
N ARG A 23 -2.45 2.15 9.82
CA ARG A 23 -1.33 1.78 10.68
C ARG A 23 -1.15 0.27 10.68
N LEU A 24 0.10 -0.15 10.69
CA LEU A 24 0.45 -1.56 10.82
C LEU A 24 0.56 -1.93 12.31
N PRO A 25 0.24 -3.17 12.69
CA PRO A 25 -0.41 -4.20 11.87
C PRO A 25 -1.87 -3.82 11.52
N LEU A 26 -2.32 -4.16 10.31
CA LEU A 26 -3.72 -3.93 9.94
C LEU A 26 -4.64 -4.92 10.68
N PRO A 27 -5.82 -4.48 11.16
CA PRO A 27 -6.79 -5.38 11.77
C PRO A 27 -7.31 -6.40 10.76
N HIS A 28 -7.62 -7.59 11.25
CA HIS A 28 -8.15 -8.68 10.43
C HIS A 28 -9.53 -8.35 9.84
N ASP A 29 -10.38 -7.69 10.61
CA ASP A 29 -11.72 -7.24 10.20
C ASP A 29 -11.88 -5.76 10.58
N ASP A 30 -12.39 -4.95 9.65
CA ASP A 30 -12.72 -3.55 9.92
C ASP A 30 -13.78 -2.99 8.95
N PRO A 31 -14.36 -1.81 9.23
CA PRO A 31 -15.45 -1.26 8.43
C PRO A 31 -15.12 -0.98 6.96
N LEU A 32 -13.85 -0.81 6.59
CA LEU A 32 -13.44 -0.64 5.20
C LEU A 32 -13.39 -1.97 4.43
N GLN A 33 -13.56 -3.06 5.14
CA GLN A 33 -13.12 -4.35 4.69
C GLN A 33 -14.09 -5.47 5.09
N PRO A 34 -15.21 -5.66 4.37
CA PRO A 34 -16.03 -6.85 4.52
C PRO A 34 -15.38 -8.07 3.82
N LEU A 35 -14.07 -8.32 4.05
CA LEU A 35 -13.25 -9.30 3.30
C LEU A 35 -13.90 -10.67 3.19
N TYR A 36 -14.65 -11.03 4.21
CA TYR A 36 -15.05 -12.40 4.44
C TYR A 36 -16.43 -12.73 3.89
N ARG A 37 -17.15 -11.76 3.31
CA ARG A 37 -18.45 -12.01 2.65
C ARG A 37 -18.32 -12.49 1.20
N GLY A 38 -17.11 -12.85 0.77
CA GLY A 38 -16.73 -13.36 -0.54
C GLY A 38 -15.23 -13.68 -0.59
N PRO A 39 -14.64 -14.07 -1.74
CA PRO A 39 -13.22 -14.39 -1.82
C PRO A 39 -12.35 -13.12 -1.70
N PRO A 40 -11.54 -12.99 -0.63
CA PRO A 40 -10.74 -11.79 -0.37
C PRO A 40 -9.58 -11.60 -1.38
N LEU A 41 -9.16 -12.71 -1.97
CA LEU A 41 -8.09 -12.86 -2.95
C LEU A 41 -8.54 -13.83 -4.04
N PRO A 42 -7.84 -13.91 -5.19
CA PRO A 42 -8.06 -14.98 -6.16
C PRO A 42 -7.96 -16.36 -5.49
N VAL A 43 -8.86 -17.28 -5.82
CA VAL A 43 -8.95 -18.61 -5.19
C VAL A 43 -7.61 -19.35 -5.20
N ARG A 44 -6.85 -19.27 -6.29
CA ARG A 44 -5.51 -19.89 -6.39
C ARG A 44 -4.51 -19.35 -5.36
N ALA A 45 -4.61 -18.07 -4.99
CA ALA A 45 -3.76 -17.49 -3.96
C ALA A 45 -4.17 -17.97 -2.56
N LEU A 46 -5.47 -18.18 -2.32
CA LEU A 46 -6.00 -18.74 -1.08
C LEU A 46 -5.58 -20.22 -0.92
N GLU A 47 -5.75 -21.01 -1.98
CA GLU A 47 -5.29 -22.41 -2.03
C GLU A 47 -3.78 -22.52 -1.76
N ALA A 48 -2.96 -21.68 -2.40
CA ALA A 48 -1.51 -21.67 -2.20
C ALA A 48 -1.11 -21.28 -0.76
N ALA A 49 -1.96 -20.52 -0.06
CA ALA A 49 -1.78 -20.16 1.34
C ALA A 49 -2.40 -21.19 2.32
N GLY A 50 -3.00 -22.28 1.82
CA GLY A 50 -3.69 -23.26 2.65
C GLY A 50 -5.00 -22.75 3.26
N ILE A 51 -5.57 -21.67 2.73
CA ILE A 51 -6.81 -21.06 3.21
C ILE A 51 -7.99 -21.63 2.43
N SER A 52 -8.95 -22.20 3.14
CA SER A 52 -10.18 -22.75 2.59
C SER A 52 -11.39 -21.92 3.01
N PRO A 53 -12.46 -21.88 2.21
CA PRO A 53 -13.70 -21.24 2.61
C PRO A 53 -14.41 -22.05 3.71
N ASP A 54 -15.27 -21.36 4.46
CA ASP A 54 -16.26 -21.92 5.36
C ASP A 54 -17.36 -22.69 4.58
N ASP A 55 -18.20 -23.46 5.29
CA ASP A 55 -19.29 -24.25 4.69
C ASP A 55 -20.27 -23.41 3.84
N ASP A 56 -20.42 -22.13 4.18
CA ASP A 56 -21.28 -21.16 3.48
C ASP A 56 -20.54 -20.40 2.35
N GLY A 57 -19.28 -20.76 2.07
CA GLY A 57 -18.44 -20.14 1.06
C GLY A 57 -17.77 -18.83 1.51
N THR A 58 -17.96 -18.41 2.76
CA THR A 58 -17.30 -17.25 3.35
C THR A 58 -15.87 -17.59 3.77
N TYR A 59 -15.14 -16.59 4.29
CA TYR A 59 -13.79 -16.78 4.84
C TYR A 59 -13.71 -16.23 6.27
N LEU A 60 -14.83 -16.17 6.98
CA LEU A 60 -14.96 -15.51 8.28
C LEU A 60 -14.15 -16.22 9.37
N ASN A 61 -14.00 -17.54 9.26
CA ASN A 61 -13.21 -18.32 10.23
C ASN A 61 -11.79 -18.64 9.72
N ALA A 62 -11.35 -18.00 8.63
CA ALA A 62 -9.98 -18.18 8.15
C ALA A 62 -8.97 -17.68 9.20
N ASP A 63 -7.86 -18.40 9.36
CA ASP A 63 -6.76 -17.98 10.25
C ASP A 63 -6.33 -16.54 9.92
N PRO A 64 -6.46 -15.59 10.86
CA PRO A 64 -6.12 -14.19 10.63
C PRO A 64 -4.71 -13.96 10.14
N ASP A 65 -3.75 -14.72 10.67
CA ASP A 65 -2.35 -14.54 10.34
C ASP A 65 -2.05 -15.12 8.96
N ALA A 66 -2.60 -16.29 8.62
CA ALA A 66 -2.52 -16.83 7.27
C ALA A 66 -3.12 -15.88 6.24
N MET A 67 -4.30 -15.30 6.52
CA MET A 67 -4.95 -14.34 5.64
C MET A 67 -4.12 -13.08 5.46
N SER A 68 -3.59 -12.52 6.55
CA SER A 68 -2.71 -11.35 6.53
C SER A 68 -1.46 -11.62 5.68
N ARG A 69 -0.79 -12.76 5.90
CA ARG A 69 0.36 -13.21 5.08
C ARG A 69 -0.01 -13.33 3.61
N ALA A 70 -1.12 -13.99 3.27
CA ALA A 70 -1.56 -14.15 1.88
C ALA A 70 -1.83 -12.80 1.20
N CYS A 71 -2.46 -11.86 1.92
CA CYS A 71 -2.72 -10.51 1.41
C CYS A 71 -1.43 -9.73 1.14
N ARG A 72 -0.45 -9.81 2.04
CA ARG A 72 0.85 -9.15 1.85
C ARG A 72 1.67 -9.79 0.74
N HIS A 73 1.69 -11.12 0.64
CA HIS A 73 2.34 -11.82 -0.47
C HIS A 73 1.74 -11.44 -1.82
N MET A 74 0.41 -11.31 -1.92
CA MET A 74 -0.24 -10.83 -3.14
C MET A 74 0.20 -9.40 -3.48
N ALA A 75 0.27 -8.51 -2.49
CA ALA A 75 0.73 -7.13 -2.68
C ALA A 75 2.21 -7.08 -3.12
N GLY A 76 3.09 -7.84 -2.45
CA GLY A 76 4.51 -7.96 -2.78
C GLY A 76 4.74 -8.55 -4.16
N TRP A 77 4.00 -9.59 -4.54
CA TRP A 77 4.05 -10.18 -5.88
C TRP A 77 3.62 -9.17 -6.95
N LYS A 78 2.52 -8.46 -6.74
CA LYS A 78 2.06 -7.41 -7.68
C LYS A 78 3.09 -6.30 -7.82
N LEU A 79 3.65 -5.83 -6.71
CA LEU A 79 4.66 -4.77 -6.69
C LEU A 79 5.93 -5.20 -7.44
N SER A 80 6.48 -6.37 -7.11
CA SER A 80 7.72 -6.88 -7.70
C SER A 80 7.59 -7.29 -9.17
N SER A 81 6.42 -7.80 -9.58
CA SER A 81 6.18 -8.24 -10.98
C SER A 81 6.34 -7.13 -12.02
N ASN A 82 6.21 -5.86 -11.61
CA ASN A 82 6.33 -4.70 -12.48
C ASN A 82 7.12 -3.56 -11.83
N GLY A 83 8.08 -3.89 -10.96
CA GLY A 83 8.81 -2.94 -10.11
C GLY A 83 9.33 -1.69 -10.83
N PRO A 84 10.10 -1.82 -11.92
CA PRO A 84 10.64 -0.65 -12.64
C PRO A 84 9.56 0.31 -13.17
N ALA A 85 8.44 -0.22 -13.66
CA ALA A 85 7.35 0.63 -14.14
C ALA A 85 6.57 1.27 -12.98
N VAL A 86 6.41 0.56 -11.85
CA VAL A 86 5.80 1.10 -10.65
C VAL A 86 6.67 2.21 -10.05
N ALA A 87 7.99 2.02 -9.96
CA ALA A 87 8.92 3.05 -9.51
C ALA A 87 8.86 4.29 -10.41
N LYS A 88 8.86 4.10 -11.74
CA LYS A 88 8.68 5.18 -12.71
C LYS A 88 7.34 5.90 -12.55
N PHE A 89 6.26 5.16 -12.27
CA PHE A 89 4.96 5.75 -12.04
C PHE A 89 4.92 6.54 -10.71
N ALA A 90 5.47 5.98 -9.64
CA ALA A 90 5.55 6.60 -8.32
C ALA A 90 6.37 7.90 -8.33
N ALA A 91 7.50 7.90 -9.04
CA ALA A 91 8.41 9.05 -9.16
C ALA A 91 7.76 10.31 -9.77
N ARG A 92 6.54 10.22 -10.33
CA ARG A 92 5.74 11.39 -10.76
C ARG A 92 5.33 12.30 -9.60
N GLY A 93 5.39 11.80 -8.35
CA GLY A 93 5.09 12.57 -7.15
C GLY A 93 6.25 13.41 -6.61
N GLY A 94 7.49 13.23 -7.11
CA GLY A 94 8.64 14.03 -6.72
C GLY A 94 8.54 15.49 -7.17
N SER A 95 9.39 16.37 -6.63
CA SER A 95 9.33 17.82 -6.90
C SER A 95 9.61 18.19 -8.37
N ASP A 96 10.52 17.46 -9.04
CA ASP A 96 10.75 17.60 -10.49
C ASP A 96 9.77 16.73 -11.31
N GLY A 97 8.86 16.00 -10.64
CA GLY A 97 7.76 15.27 -11.26
C GLY A 97 6.70 16.23 -11.79
N ALA A 98 6.45 16.18 -13.09
CA ALA A 98 5.60 17.18 -13.74
C ALA A 98 4.25 16.61 -14.15
N ARG A 99 3.19 17.31 -13.75
CA ARG A 99 1.91 17.29 -14.47
C ARG A 99 2.13 17.91 -15.84
N ASN A 100 1.40 17.45 -16.85
CA ASN A 100 1.51 18.04 -18.18
C ASN A 100 1.07 19.51 -18.15
N PRO A 101 1.97 20.48 -18.36
CA PRO A 101 1.63 21.90 -18.28
C PRO A 101 0.70 22.34 -19.43
N ARG A 102 0.59 21.54 -20.50
CA ARG A 102 -0.21 21.85 -21.70
C ARG A 102 -1.64 21.32 -21.64
N LYS A 103 -1.93 20.36 -20.77
CA LYS A 103 -3.28 19.76 -20.63
C LYS A 103 -3.57 19.53 -19.15
N GLY A 104 -4.24 20.49 -18.52
CA GLY A 104 -4.81 20.29 -17.20
C GLY A 104 -5.89 19.21 -17.27
N PHE A 105 -5.64 18.05 -16.67
CA PHE A 105 -6.68 17.05 -16.47
C PHE A 105 -7.50 17.41 -15.23
N GLY A 106 -8.84 17.33 -15.34
CA GLY A 106 -9.75 17.58 -14.20
C GLY A 106 -9.48 16.64 -13.01
N ALA A 107 -8.94 15.45 -13.26
CA ALA A 107 -8.36 14.56 -12.26
C ALA A 107 -6.83 14.61 -12.36
N GLN A 108 -6.21 15.55 -11.63
CA GLN A 108 -4.77 15.83 -11.70
C GLN A 108 -3.87 14.61 -11.42
N LEU A 109 -4.37 13.68 -10.59
CA LEU A 109 -3.70 12.43 -10.26
C LEU A 109 -3.79 11.37 -11.37
N ALA A 110 -4.65 11.56 -12.37
CA ALA A 110 -4.90 10.62 -13.47
C ALA A 110 -4.28 11.05 -14.81
N ASP A 111 -3.37 12.03 -14.81
CA ASP A 111 -2.72 12.51 -16.03
C ASP A 111 -1.86 11.41 -16.69
N PRO A 112 -2.21 10.93 -17.89
CA PRO A 112 -1.43 9.91 -18.59
C PRO A 112 -0.07 10.43 -19.09
N TYR A 113 0.10 11.76 -19.19
CA TYR A 113 1.30 12.41 -19.68
C TYR A 113 2.24 12.90 -18.57
N ALA A 114 1.94 12.58 -17.31
CA ALA A 114 2.81 12.95 -16.21
C ALA A 114 4.19 12.28 -16.34
N GLU A 115 5.24 13.09 -16.24
CA GLU A 115 6.62 12.63 -16.33
C GLU A 115 7.19 12.32 -14.95
N PRO A 116 8.04 11.29 -14.81
CA PRO A 116 8.69 10.98 -13.56
C PRO A 116 9.77 12.00 -13.21
N ASP A 117 9.94 12.27 -11.92
CA ASP A 117 11.16 12.86 -11.39
C ASP A 117 12.34 11.89 -11.61
N ARG A 118 13.23 12.24 -12.53
CA ARG A 118 14.36 11.38 -12.91
C ARG A 118 15.42 11.28 -11.81
N LYS A 119 15.51 12.28 -10.93
CA LYS A 119 16.46 12.28 -9.81
C LYS A 119 15.96 11.42 -8.68
N ALA A 120 14.66 11.51 -8.36
CA ALA A 120 14.05 10.67 -7.33
C ALA A 120 13.92 9.20 -7.73
N LEU A 121 13.74 8.91 -9.02
CA LEU A 121 13.48 7.56 -9.54
C LEU A 121 14.35 6.42 -8.95
N PRO A 122 15.70 6.48 -8.97
CA PRO A 122 16.52 5.40 -8.41
C PRO A 122 16.30 5.19 -6.91
N HIS A 123 16.00 6.25 -6.16
CA HIS A 123 15.74 6.19 -4.72
C HIS A 123 14.32 5.72 -4.42
N VAL A 124 13.35 6.05 -5.28
CA VAL A 124 12.00 5.50 -5.23
C VAL A 124 12.04 3.98 -5.47
N ASP A 125 12.80 3.52 -6.46
CA ASP A 125 12.99 2.08 -6.70
C ASP A 125 13.61 1.38 -5.49
N ALA A 126 14.67 1.95 -4.90
CA ALA A 126 15.30 1.41 -3.69
C ALA A 126 14.32 1.32 -2.51
N ALA A 127 13.55 2.38 -2.24
CA ALA A 127 12.55 2.38 -1.18
C ALA A 127 11.44 1.34 -1.43
N LEU A 128 10.98 1.20 -2.68
CA LEU A 128 9.96 0.20 -3.02
C LEU A 128 10.46 -1.24 -2.87
N ARG A 129 11.76 -1.51 -3.05
CA ARG A 129 12.34 -2.82 -2.74
C ARG A 129 12.29 -3.12 -1.24
N VAL A 130 12.57 -2.14 -0.39
CA VAL A 130 12.44 -2.28 1.07
C VAL A 130 10.98 -2.54 1.45
N VAL A 131 10.03 -1.80 0.86
CA VAL A 131 8.59 -2.04 1.05
C VAL A 131 8.18 -3.45 0.60
N CYS A 132 8.71 -3.92 -0.54
CA CYS A 132 8.43 -5.26 -1.05
C CYS A 132 8.99 -6.36 -0.14
N ALA A 133 10.19 -6.16 0.40
CA ALA A 133 10.77 -7.06 1.39
C ALA A 133 9.92 -7.08 2.67
N ALA A 134 9.47 -5.93 3.16
CA ALA A 134 8.61 -5.82 4.34
C ALA A 134 7.27 -6.57 4.16
N LEU A 135 6.69 -6.51 2.96
CA LEU A 135 5.49 -7.27 2.59
C LEU A 135 5.72 -8.79 2.55
N THR A 136 6.96 -9.25 2.35
CA THR A 136 7.27 -10.67 2.14
C THR A 136 7.83 -11.35 3.40
N GLU A 137 8.55 -10.62 4.24
CA GLU A 137 9.27 -11.19 5.40
C GLU A 137 8.39 -11.39 6.66
N GLY A 138 7.19 -10.83 6.70
CA GLY A 138 6.21 -11.14 7.76
C GLY A 138 6.32 -10.24 9.01
N GLU A 139 5.20 -10.00 9.70
CA GLU A 139 5.20 -9.19 10.94
C GLU A 139 5.59 -10.14 12.07
N SER A 140 6.53 -9.74 12.92
CA SER A 140 6.88 -10.51 14.11
C SER A 140 5.93 -10.08 15.23
N GLU A 141 5.29 -11.05 15.90
CA GLU A 141 4.35 -10.84 17.03
C GLU A 141 4.96 -9.99 18.18
N THR A 142 6.29 -9.90 18.24
CA THR A 142 6.99 -9.35 19.39
C THR A 142 7.28 -7.85 19.35
N ASP A 143 7.05 -7.12 18.25
CA ASP A 143 7.33 -5.68 18.23
C ASP A 143 6.49 -4.88 17.22
N ALA A 144 5.65 -3.98 17.74
CA ALA A 144 4.91 -2.96 16.97
C ALA A 144 5.81 -1.93 16.24
N VAL A 145 7.14 -2.02 16.43
CA VAL A 145 8.15 -1.17 15.77
C VAL A 145 8.71 -1.82 14.50
N HIS A 146 8.44 -3.11 14.28
CA HIS A 146 8.98 -3.88 13.15
C HIS A 146 7.87 -4.24 12.16
N VAL A 147 8.03 -3.81 10.92
CA VAL A 147 7.17 -4.25 9.81
C VAL A 147 8.00 -5.21 8.98
N GLY A 148 7.64 -6.49 8.93
CA GLY A 148 8.43 -7.42 8.11
C GLY A 148 9.74 -7.88 8.75
N GLY A 149 10.04 -7.56 10.01
CA GLY A 149 11.41 -7.64 10.54
C GLY A 149 12.32 -6.50 10.06
N LEU A 150 11.84 -5.63 9.16
CA LEU A 150 12.50 -4.42 8.72
C LEU A 150 12.17 -3.24 9.63
N ARG A 151 13.15 -2.37 9.79
CA ARG A 151 13.11 -1.18 10.64
C ARG A 151 12.94 0.05 9.77
N SER A 152 12.41 1.13 10.35
CA SER A 152 12.36 2.44 9.69
C SER A 152 13.74 2.89 9.19
N ASP A 153 14.82 2.43 9.84
CA ASP A 153 16.20 2.72 9.45
C ASP A 153 16.62 2.06 8.13
N ASP A 154 16.00 0.94 7.73
CA ASP A 154 16.30 0.29 6.43
C ASP A 154 15.81 1.17 5.26
N VAL A 155 14.62 1.74 5.40
CA VAL A 155 14.07 2.72 4.43
C VAL A 155 14.93 3.98 4.41
N ARG A 156 15.35 4.49 5.57
CA ARG A 156 16.21 5.68 5.69
C ARG A 156 17.61 5.46 5.13
N SER A 157 18.13 4.23 5.19
CA SER A 157 19.44 3.87 4.65
C SER A 157 19.41 3.69 3.13
N ALA A 158 18.27 3.26 2.59
CA ALA A 158 18.07 3.14 1.14
C ALA A 158 17.93 4.49 0.42
N VAL A 159 17.61 5.56 1.15
CA VAL A 159 17.30 6.88 0.58
C VAL A 159 18.20 7.98 1.17
N PRO A 160 19.02 8.66 0.35
CA PRO A 160 19.82 9.80 0.80
C PRO A 160 18.97 10.89 1.45
N SER A 161 19.52 11.55 2.47
CA SER A 161 18.81 12.53 3.31
C SER A 161 18.14 13.65 2.51
N GLU A 162 18.80 14.12 1.47
CA GLU A 162 18.40 15.18 0.56
C GLU A 162 17.25 14.76 -0.37
N MET A 163 17.07 13.47 -0.60
CA MET A 163 16.02 12.91 -1.48
C MET A 163 14.78 12.44 -0.71
N ARG A 164 14.81 12.41 0.62
CA ARG A 164 13.72 11.82 1.45
C ARG A 164 12.36 12.45 1.18
N ARG A 165 12.29 13.77 1.01
CA ARG A 165 11.03 14.47 0.73
C ARG A 165 10.44 14.09 -0.63
N ASP A 166 11.26 14.01 -1.66
CA ASP A 166 10.81 13.64 -3.01
C ASP A 166 10.40 12.17 -3.09
N VAL A 167 11.13 11.29 -2.41
CA VAL A 167 10.76 9.88 -2.30
C VAL A 167 9.47 9.72 -1.50
N ALA A 168 9.32 10.39 -0.36
CA ALA A 168 8.09 10.36 0.42
C ALA A 168 6.88 10.86 -0.39
N ALA A 169 7.02 11.95 -1.14
CA ALA A 169 5.98 12.47 -2.03
C ALA A 169 5.65 11.47 -3.17
N SER A 170 6.65 10.79 -3.71
CA SER A 170 6.49 9.74 -4.73
C SER A 170 5.77 8.49 -4.19
N LEU A 171 6.09 8.06 -2.97
CA LEU A 171 5.41 6.95 -2.30
C LEU A 171 3.95 7.31 -1.96
N ALA A 172 3.70 8.55 -1.51
CA ALA A 172 2.35 9.05 -1.28
C ALA A 172 1.54 9.10 -2.58
N TYR A 173 2.16 9.53 -3.68
CA TYR A 173 1.55 9.51 -5.01
C TYR A 173 1.16 8.09 -5.42
N LEU A 174 2.05 7.10 -5.26
CA LEU A 174 1.73 5.70 -5.56
C LEU A 174 0.57 5.20 -4.69
N ARG A 175 0.66 5.43 -3.37
CA ARG A 175 -0.32 5.00 -2.37
C ARG A 175 -1.74 5.45 -2.73
N ASP A 176 -1.89 6.72 -3.08
CA ASP A 176 -3.18 7.34 -3.42
C ASP A 176 -3.71 6.87 -4.79
N ARG A 177 -2.86 6.25 -5.61
CA ARG A 177 -3.16 5.78 -6.98
C ARG A 177 -3.35 4.28 -7.10
N VAL A 178 -3.11 3.51 -6.05
CA VAL A 178 -3.41 2.07 -6.05
C VAL A 178 -4.92 1.89 -6.27
N GLY A 179 -5.31 1.32 -7.41
CA GLY A 179 -6.69 1.13 -7.82
C GLY A 179 -7.22 -0.28 -7.52
N VAL A 180 -8.43 -0.36 -6.98
CA VAL A 180 -9.15 -1.61 -6.68
C VAL A 180 -10.40 -1.70 -7.55
N PRO A 181 -10.71 -2.84 -8.20
CA PRO A 181 -9.96 -4.10 -8.22
C PRO A 181 -8.90 -4.17 -9.34
N ARG A 182 -8.71 -3.09 -10.10
CA ARG A 182 -7.89 -3.06 -11.33
C ARG A 182 -6.43 -3.50 -11.12
N ASP A 183 -5.75 -2.97 -10.09
CA ASP A 183 -4.34 -3.28 -9.86
C ASP A 183 -4.18 -4.52 -8.98
N MET A 184 -4.99 -4.63 -7.92
CA MET A 184 -5.05 -5.78 -7.02
C MET A 184 -6.37 -5.82 -6.20
N PRO A 185 -6.69 -6.96 -5.56
CA PRO A 185 -7.83 -7.06 -4.64
C PRO A 185 -7.73 -6.07 -3.48
N LEU A 186 -8.86 -5.69 -2.90
CA LEU A 186 -8.94 -4.71 -1.81
C LEU A 186 -8.00 -5.05 -0.65
N ALA A 187 -7.96 -6.32 -0.24
CA ALA A 187 -7.11 -6.80 0.84
C ALA A 187 -5.62 -6.52 0.63
N ALA A 188 -5.12 -6.91 -0.53
CA ALA A 188 -3.74 -6.70 -0.91
C ALA A 188 -3.45 -5.20 -1.08
N ALA A 189 -4.37 -4.43 -1.66
CA ALA A 189 -4.21 -2.99 -1.83
C ALA A 189 -4.07 -2.26 -0.50
N ARG A 190 -4.83 -2.66 0.52
CA ARG A 190 -4.73 -2.12 1.87
C ARG A 190 -3.37 -2.41 2.51
N GLN A 191 -2.89 -3.65 2.40
CA GLN A 191 -1.56 -4.01 2.87
C GLN A 191 -0.48 -3.15 2.22
N LEU A 192 -0.49 -3.01 0.89
CA LEU A 192 0.45 -2.15 0.18
C LEU A 192 0.36 -0.69 0.66
N ARG A 193 -0.85 -0.15 0.79
CA ARG A 193 -1.08 1.24 1.22
C ARG A 193 -0.56 1.51 2.63
N ALA A 194 -0.79 0.59 3.56
CA ALA A 194 -0.28 0.68 4.93
C ALA A 194 1.26 0.63 4.98
N HIS A 195 1.88 -0.27 4.21
CA HIS A 195 3.34 -0.37 4.13
C HIS A 195 3.97 0.87 3.44
N LEU A 196 3.29 1.46 2.45
CA LEU A 196 3.71 2.73 1.87
C LEU A 196 3.62 3.88 2.89
N SER A 197 2.55 3.94 3.69
CA SER A 197 2.44 4.93 4.78
C SER A 197 3.55 4.76 5.82
N TRP A 198 3.85 3.53 6.24
CA TRP A 198 4.99 3.25 7.12
C TRP A 198 6.32 3.76 6.54
N ALA A 199 6.59 3.49 5.27
CA ALA A 199 7.81 3.97 4.62
C ALA A 199 7.86 5.51 4.50
N ILE A 200 6.72 6.15 4.24
CA ILE A 200 6.60 7.62 4.23
C ILE A 200 6.93 8.18 5.62
N ASP A 201 6.34 7.62 6.68
CA ASP A 201 6.58 8.06 8.05
C ASP A 201 8.04 7.84 8.46
N ALA A 202 8.66 6.74 8.04
CA ALA A 202 10.08 6.47 8.26
C ALA A 202 11.00 7.50 7.59
N LEU A 203 10.63 8.03 6.42
CA LEU A 203 11.41 9.03 5.70
C LEU A 203 11.23 10.46 6.23
N MET A 204 10.08 10.74 6.85
CA MET A 204 9.70 12.08 7.29
C MET A 204 9.98 12.37 8.76
N ASN A 205 10.12 11.33 9.58
CA ASN A 205 10.61 11.40 10.96
C ASN A 205 12.13 11.20 11.00
#